data_AF-A0A332KZD7-F1
#
_entry.id   AF-A0A332KZD7-F1
#
_cell.length_a   1.000
_cell.length_b   1.000
_cell.length_c   1.000
_cell.angle_alpha   90.00
_cell.angle_beta   90.00
_cell.angle_gamma   90.00
#
_symmetry.space_group_name_H-M   'P 1'
#
loop_
_entity.id
_entity.type
_entity.pdbx_description
1 polymer ?
#
loop_
_entity_poly.entity_id
_entity_poly.type
_entity_poly.pdbx_seq_one_letter_code
_entity_poly.pdbx_strand_id
1 'polypeptide(L)'
;MTSQWLPSEGIEPTQELMDIIFCDQSVSVLAGAGAGKTELLAQKSNYLLQTGKCMWPKRILCLSYKKEAQENIKTRVMKRCGQRGERFDSYTFDAFCKSIVDRFKDVLPENKRPLNNYDLVFNQKANNGKDKISFDLIRSLALDILTIRTDIVDLFSLTYSHVFIDEFQDTRSDQYEMIKLLFKDKGTQLLAVGDINQSIMLWAGAKKTVFEDCEKEFNTTKKLLVHNFRASEEIQEVLRCFIHFVQNDANFTPIIKSIDNCTIHYYDNELSEADDIADKIARFITSGIEEKEICVLVKQQSEQYTEKLRDKLTTKGIRNLDLSELQDVLKEPLGQIFAALFKVYTSRGFVE
;
A
#
# COMPACT_ATOMS: atom_id res chain seq x y z
N MET A 1 5.95 36.03 5.76
CA MET A 1 6.67 35.72 4.51
C MET A 1 6.30 34.31 4.10
N THR A 2 5.23 34.13 3.33
CA THR A 2 4.85 32.83 2.77
C THR A 2 5.78 32.56 1.60
N SER A 3 6.91 31.89 1.86
CA SER A 3 7.65 31.23 0.80
C SER A 3 6.67 30.31 0.07
N GLN A 4 6.49 30.52 -1.24
CA GLN A 4 5.70 29.65 -2.09
C GLN A 4 6.28 28.24 -1.93
N TRP A 5 5.54 27.34 -1.27
CA TRP A 5 6.03 25.98 -1.05
C TRP A 5 6.26 25.33 -2.41
N LEU A 6 7.40 24.67 -2.56
CA LEU A 6 7.78 23.95 -3.78
C LEU A 6 7.96 22.46 -3.44
N PRO A 7 7.58 21.55 -4.35
CA PRO A 7 7.90 20.13 -4.19
C PRO A 7 9.39 19.90 -3.97
N SER A 8 9.71 18.83 -3.24
CA SER A 8 11.11 18.44 -3.04
C SER A 8 11.81 18.10 -4.36
N GLU A 9 13.14 18.23 -4.38
CA GLU A 9 13.99 18.01 -5.56
C GLU A 9 13.72 16.65 -6.25
N GLY A 10 13.62 16.67 -7.58
CA GLY A 10 13.39 15.49 -8.42
C GLY A 10 11.93 15.10 -8.64
N ILE A 11 10.96 15.89 -8.14
CA ILE A 11 9.53 15.67 -8.40
C ILE A 11 9.02 16.64 -9.46
N GLU A 12 8.40 16.10 -10.51
CA GLU A 12 7.70 16.88 -11.51
C GLU A 12 6.37 17.40 -10.94
N PRO A 13 6.14 18.73 -10.88
CA PRO A 13 4.94 19.31 -10.31
C PRO A 13 3.77 19.22 -11.30
N THR A 14 3.20 18.04 -11.48
CA THR A 14 2.01 17.88 -12.33
C THR A 14 0.82 18.63 -11.73
N GLN A 15 -0.07 19.14 -12.58
CA GLN A 15 -1.25 19.91 -12.14
C GLN A 15 -2.11 19.10 -11.16
N GLU A 16 -2.30 17.80 -11.43
CA GLU A 16 -3.04 16.85 -10.58
C GLU A 16 -2.42 16.74 -9.19
N LEU A 17 -1.09 16.55 -9.12
CA LEU A 17 -0.36 16.42 -7.86
C LEU A 17 -0.49 17.70 -7.02
N MET A 18 -0.26 18.86 -7.64
CA MET A 18 -0.33 20.15 -6.96
C MET A 18 -1.76 20.47 -6.49
N ASP A 19 -2.77 20.14 -7.28
CA ASP A 19 -4.18 20.30 -6.94
C ASP A 19 -4.58 19.45 -5.71
N ILE A 20 -4.02 18.25 -5.55
CA ILE A 20 -4.21 17.43 -4.34
C ILE A 20 -3.42 18.02 -3.15
N ILE A 21 -2.16 18.41 -3.36
CA ILE A 21 -1.29 18.94 -2.30
C ILE A 21 -1.86 20.22 -1.69
N PHE A 22 -2.39 21.13 -2.51
CA PHE A 22 -2.91 22.40 -2.04
C PHE A 22 -4.36 22.36 -1.55
N CYS A 23 -5.09 21.26 -1.74
CA CYS A 23 -6.45 21.12 -1.24
C CYS A 23 -6.49 21.07 0.30
N ASP A 24 -7.30 21.93 0.92
CA ASP A 24 -7.45 22.01 2.38
C ASP A 24 -8.58 21.16 2.95
N GLN A 25 -9.43 20.64 2.07
CA GLN A 25 -10.53 19.77 2.44
C GLN A 25 -10.08 18.32 2.48
N SER A 26 -10.96 17.45 2.96
CA SER A 26 -10.74 16.02 2.86
C SER A 26 -10.82 15.57 1.39
N VAL A 27 -9.93 14.68 0.97
CA VAL A 27 -9.77 14.26 -0.41
C VAL A 27 -9.72 12.73 -0.50
N SER A 28 -10.46 12.18 -1.46
CA SER A 28 -10.30 10.80 -1.92
C SER A 28 -9.59 10.81 -3.27
N VAL A 29 -8.41 10.22 -3.33
CA VAL A 29 -7.57 10.18 -4.53
C VAL A 29 -7.66 8.79 -5.15
N LEU A 30 -8.13 8.75 -6.39
CA LEU A 30 -8.04 7.58 -7.24
C LEU A 30 -6.78 7.70 -8.09
N ALA A 31 -5.80 6.87 -7.76
CA ALA A 31 -4.49 6.90 -8.35
C ALA A 31 -4.24 5.68 -9.20
N GLY A 32 -3.67 5.88 -10.39
CA GLY A 32 -3.22 4.78 -11.23
C GLY A 32 -2.01 4.04 -10.63
N ALA A 33 -1.81 2.80 -11.04
CA ALA A 33 -0.59 2.07 -10.73
C ALA A 33 0.64 2.87 -11.17
N GLY A 34 1.63 3.03 -10.28
CA GLY A 34 2.84 3.80 -10.60
C GLY A 34 2.68 5.32 -10.59
N ALA A 35 1.50 5.86 -10.23
CA ALA A 35 1.26 7.31 -10.23
C ALA A 35 1.91 8.08 -9.06
N GLY A 36 2.68 7.40 -8.21
CA GLY A 36 3.40 8.04 -7.11
C GLY A 36 2.56 8.28 -5.85
N LYS A 37 1.58 7.42 -5.52
CA LYS A 37 0.75 7.49 -4.29
C LYS A 37 1.55 7.80 -3.02
N THR A 38 2.58 6.99 -2.75
CA THR A 38 3.47 7.14 -1.60
C THR A 38 4.23 8.47 -1.61
N GLU A 39 4.59 8.95 -2.81
CA GLU A 39 5.27 10.23 -2.99
C GLU A 39 4.33 11.40 -2.73
N LEU A 40 3.09 11.34 -3.24
CA LEU A 40 2.03 12.29 -2.94
C LEU A 40 1.84 12.44 -1.41
N LEU A 41 1.72 11.33 -0.66
CA LEU A 41 1.57 11.38 0.80
C LEU A 41 2.76 12.06 1.49
N ALA A 42 3.98 11.81 1.01
CA ALA A 42 5.19 12.42 1.55
C ALA A 42 5.26 13.93 1.25
N GLN A 43 4.92 14.35 0.03
CA GLN A 43 4.88 15.75 -0.37
C GLN A 43 3.75 16.51 0.34
N LYS A 44 2.57 15.91 0.49
CA LYS A 44 1.48 16.49 1.29
C LYS A 44 1.90 16.69 2.73
N SER A 45 2.56 15.71 3.35
CA SER A 45 3.09 15.85 4.72
C SER A 45 4.05 17.03 4.81
N ASN A 46 4.97 17.13 3.84
CA ASN A 46 5.94 18.22 3.79
C ASN A 46 5.27 19.58 3.66
N TYR A 47 4.32 19.73 2.72
CA TYR A 47 3.52 20.92 2.54
C TYR A 47 2.82 21.33 3.85
N LEU A 48 2.09 20.42 4.48
CA LEU A 48 1.32 20.69 5.69
C LEU A 48 2.21 21.10 6.87
N LEU A 49 3.34 20.43 7.05
CA LEU A 49 4.27 20.70 8.14
C LEU A 49 5.11 21.95 7.91
N GLN A 50 5.50 22.24 6.66
CA GLN A 50 6.33 23.40 6.33
C GLN A 50 5.55 24.71 6.30
N THR A 51 4.32 24.68 5.79
CA THR A 51 3.47 25.87 5.69
C THR A 51 2.69 26.18 6.97
N GLY A 52 2.76 25.30 7.96
CA GLY A 52 2.07 25.48 9.24
C GLY A 52 0.58 25.11 9.21
N LYS A 53 0.06 24.57 8.10
CA LYS A 53 -1.32 24.04 8.04
C LYS A 53 -1.56 22.90 9.02
N CYS A 54 -0.53 22.10 9.31
CA CYS A 54 -0.48 21.24 10.50
C CYS A 54 0.15 22.00 11.68
N MET A 55 -0.67 22.77 12.39
CA MET A 55 -0.24 23.58 13.54
C MET A 55 0.28 22.73 14.69
N TRP A 56 1.36 23.17 15.33
CA TRP A 56 1.83 22.55 16.58
C TRP A 56 0.79 22.74 17.70
N PRO A 57 0.53 21.75 18.58
CA PRO A 57 1.19 20.45 18.72
C PRO A 57 0.58 19.32 17.89
N LYS A 58 -0.38 19.60 16.99
CA LYS A 58 -1.05 18.56 16.20
C LYS A 58 -0.07 17.82 15.28
N ARG A 59 -0.45 16.58 15.00
CA ARG A 59 0.30 15.58 14.24
C ARG A 59 -0.48 15.16 12.99
N ILE A 60 0.18 14.38 12.15
CA ILE A 60 -0.38 13.71 10.97
C ILE A 60 -0.32 12.21 11.24
N LEU A 61 -1.44 11.51 11.10
CA LEU A 61 -1.51 10.05 11.17
C LEU A 61 -1.53 9.46 9.76
N CYS A 62 -0.79 8.39 9.50
CA CYS A 62 -0.85 7.62 8.28
C CYS A 62 -1.08 6.14 8.58
N LEU A 63 -2.13 5.58 7.99
CA LEU A 63 -2.52 4.18 8.13
C LEU A 63 -2.27 3.43 6.81
N SER A 64 -1.70 2.23 6.92
CA SER A 64 -1.36 1.35 5.80
C SER A 64 -1.67 -0.12 6.12
N TYR A 65 -1.57 -1.01 5.13
CA TYR A 65 -1.83 -2.45 5.32
C TYR A 65 -0.57 -3.28 5.53
N LYS A 66 0.57 -2.83 4.99
CA LYS A 66 1.84 -3.56 5.01
C LYS A 66 2.85 -2.82 5.86
N LYS A 67 3.64 -3.56 6.64
CA LYS A 67 4.71 -2.99 7.48
C LYS A 67 5.75 -2.28 6.61
N GLU A 68 6.07 -2.85 5.46
CA GLU A 68 7.00 -2.25 4.50
C GLU A 68 6.48 -0.90 3.96
N ALA A 69 5.16 -0.79 3.72
CA ALA A 69 4.54 0.44 3.25
C ALA A 69 4.60 1.55 4.32
N GLN A 70 4.27 1.21 5.56
CA GLN A 70 4.41 2.10 6.72
C GLN A 70 5.85 2.65 6.84
N GLU A 71 6.85 1.77 6.84
CA GLU A 71 8.25 2.16 6.97
C GLU A 71 8.73 3.00 5.78
N ASN A 72 8.29 2.66 4.57
CA ASN A 72 8.63 3.39 3.35
C ASN A 72 8.11 4.84 3.40
N ILE A 73 6.82 5.04 3.73
CA ILE A 73 6.22 6.38 3.83
C ILE A 73 6.92 7.18 4.93
N LYS A 74 7.12 6.59 6.12
CA LYS A 74 7.78 7.26 7.23
C LYS A 74 9.19 7.75 6.86
N THR A 75 9.99 6.89 6.22
CA THR A 75 11.33 7.24 5.77
C THR A 75 11.31 8.38 4.75
N ARG A 76 10.37 8.35 3.80
CA ARG A 76 10.19 9.42 2.81
C ARG A 76 9.80 10.75 3.43
N VAL A 77 8.90 10.75 4.42
CA VAL A 77 8.49 11.97 5.14
C VAL A 77 9.65 12.53 5.93
N MET A 78 10.40 11.70 6.67
CA MET A 78 11.58 12.13 7.43
C MET A 78 12.64 12.75 6.52
N LYS A 79 12.92 12.13 5.36
CA LYS A 79 13.87 12.67 4.37
C LYS A 79 13.50 14.08 3.90
N ARG A 80 12.21 14.36 3.72
CA ARG A 80 11.71 15.65 3.19
C ARG A 80 11.50 16.71 4.26
N CYS A 81 11.06 16.30 5.45
CA CYS A 81 10.63 17.22 6.51
C CYS A 81 11.71 17.46 7.57
N GLY A 82 12.78 16.66 7.59
CA GLY A 82 13.77 16.66 8.67
C GLY A 82 13.10 16.45 10.02
N GLN A 83 13.51 17.24 11.03
CA GLN A 83 12.96 17.16 12.38
C GLN A 83 11.44 17.38 12.46
N ARG A 84 10.85 18.18 11.55
CA ARG A 84 9.40 18.39 11.52
C ARG A 84 8.64 17.09 11.23
N GLY A 85 9.29 16.13 10.57
CA GLY A 85 8.74 14.81 10.27
C GLY A 85 8.48 13.95 11.52
N GLU A 86 9.04 14.28 12.69
CA GLU A 86 8.74 13.58 13.96
C GLU A 86 7.26 13.69 14.37
N ARG A 87 6.52 14.66 13.81
CA ARG A 87 5.07 14.82 13.99
C ARG A 87 4.24 14.00 12.98
N PHE A 88 4.88 13.13 12.21
CA PHE A 88 4.22 12.19 11.31
C PHE A 88 4.26 10.79 11.93
N ASP A 89 3.08 10.32 12.35
CA ASP A 89 2.89 8.97 12.85
C ASP A 89 2.45 8.05 11.73
N SER A 90 3.13 6.91 11.56
CA SER A 90 2.76 5.92 10.56
C SER A 90 2.61 4.56 11.22
N TYR A 91 1.47 3.92 10.99
CA TYR A 91 1.15 2.58 11.51
C TYR A 91 0.52 1.72 10.42
N THR A 92 0.63 0.41 10.56
CA THR A 92 -0.37 -0.49 9.96
C THR A 92 -1.69 -0.37 10.71
N PHE A 93 -2.83 -0.63 10.07
CA PHE A 93 -4.14 -0.65 10.76
C PHE A 93 -4.13 -1.51 12.02
N ASP A 94 -3.63 -2.75 11.94
CA ASP A 94 -3.61 -3.66 13.09
C ASP A 94 -2.69 -3.17 14.21
N ALA A 95 -1.51 -2.61 13.88
CA ALA A 95 -0.63 -1.99 14.87
C ALA A 95 -1.29 -0.79 15.55
N PHE A 96 -2.09 0.00 14.82
CA PHE A 96 -2.84 1.10 15.39
C PHE A 96 -3.94 0.60 16.35
N CYS A 97 -4.73 -0.40 15.95
CA CYS A 97 -5.71 -1.05 16.82
C CYS A 97 -5.06 -1.66 18.07
N LYS A 98 -3.94 -2.37 17.90
CA LYS A 98 -3.14 -2.91 19.01
C LYS A 98 -2.74 -1.80 19.98
N SER A 99 -2.27 -0.66 19.46
CA SER A 99 -1.86 0.47 20.30
C SER A 99 -3.02 1.06 21.12
N ILE A 100 -4.26 1.02 20.60
CA ILE A 100 -5.45 1.45 21.32
C ILE A 100 -5.74 0.45 22.46
N VAL A 101 -5.76 -0.84 22.14
CA VAL A 101 -6.03 -1.89 23.12
C VAL A 101 -4.97 -1.90 24.22
N ASP A 102 -3.69 -1.84 23.88
CA ASP A 102 -2.60 -1.85 24.87
C ASP A 102 -2.71 -0.67 25.86
N ARG A 103 -3.14 0.50 25.39
CA ARG A 103 -3.27 1.72 26.22
C ARG A 103 -4.56 1.76 27.03
N PHE A 104 -5.64 1.16 26.53
CA PHE A 104 -6.98 1.41 27.04
C PHE A 104 -7.80 0.15 27.32
N LYS A 105 -7.20 -1.05 27.32
CA LYS A 105 -7.91 -2.30 27.59
C LYS A 105 -8.63 -2.34 28.94
N ASP A 106 -8.23 -1.54 29.92
CA ASP A 106 -8.92 -1.47 31.22
C ASP A 106 -10.35 -0.90 31.10
N VAL A 107 -10.68 -0.25 29.98
CA VAL A 107 -12.05 0.14 29.63
C VAL A 107 -12.94 -1.07 29.34
N LEU A 108 -12.37 -2.17 28.83
CA LEU A 108 -13.12 -3.37 28.51
C LEU A 108 -13.57 -4.10 29.79
N PRO A 109 -14.65 -4.90 29.74
CA PRO A 109 -14.99 -5.84 30.80
C PRO A 109 -13.85 -6.83 31.08
N GLU A 110 -13.63 -7.19 32.35
CA GLU A 110 -12.49 -8.05 32.78
C GLU A 110 -12.38 -9.37 31.98
N ASN A 111 -13.52 -9.97 31.64
CA ASN A 111 -13.58 -11.22 30.88
C ASN A 111 -13.16 -11.08 29.40
N LYS A 112 -13.07 -9.86 28.87
CA LYS A 112 -12.62 -9.55 27.51
C LYS A 112 -11.19 -8.99 27.45
N ARG A 113 -10.56 -8.70 28.59
CA ARG A 113 -9.24 -8.05 28.62
C ARG A 113 -8.12 -9.02 28.22
N PRO A 114 -7.33 -8.72 27.18
CA PRO A 114 -6.13 -9.49 26.91
C PRO A 114 -5.09 -9.27 28.02
N LEU A 115 -4.18 -10.23 28.18
CA LEU A 115 -3.04 -10.11 29.10
C LEU A 115 -2.07 -9.00 28.63
N ASN A 116 -1.04 -8.65 29.40
CA ASN A 116 -0.09 -7.60 28.97
C ASN A 116 0.81 -8.08 27.82
N ASN A 117 1.20 -9.36 27.83
CA ASN A 117 2.12 -9.95 26.87
C ASN A 117 1.39 -11.01 26.03
N TYR A 118 0.47 -10.57 25.18
CA TYR A 118 -0.24 -11.46 24.26
C TYR A 118 0.42 -11.47 22.88
N ASP A 119 0.32 -12.60 22.20
CA ASP A 119 0.77 -12.80 20.83
C ASP A 119 -0.38 -12.56 19.85
N LEU A 120 -0.06 -11.87 18.75
CA LEU A 120 -0.98 -11.74 17.62
C LEU A 120 -0.87 -12.95 16.70
N VAL A 121 -2.00 -13.61 16.46
CA VAL A 121 -2.07 -14.83 15.65
C VAL A 121 -2.94 -14.63 14.40
N PHE A 122 -2.48 -15.15 13.26
CA PHE A 122 -3.28 -15.15 12.03
C PHE A 122 -4.39 -16.20 12.05
N ASN A 123 -4.13 -17.35 12.70
CA ASN A 123 -5.08 -18.47 12.73
C ASN A 123 -6.15 -18.24 13.82
N GLN A 124 -7.41 -18.07 13.41
CA GLN A 124 -8.53 -17.94 14.35
C GLN A 124 -8.67 -19.14 15.30
N LYS A 125 -8.25 -20.36 14.93
CA LYS A 125 -8.29 -21.53 15.83
C LYS A 125 -7.31 -21.41 17.00
N ALA A 126 -6.25 -20.63 16.85
CA ALA A 126 -5.27 -20.39 17.91
C ALA A 126 -5.67 -19.24 18.85
N ASN A 127 -6.72 -18.47 18.50
CA ASN A 127 -7.23 -17.37 19.30
C ASN A 127 -7.92 -17.89 20.57
N ASN A 128 -7.49 -17.41 21.73
CA ASN A 128 -8.10 -17.77 23.01
C ASN A 128 -8.59 -16.54 23.80
N GLY A 129 -8.43 -15.33 23.25
CA GLY A 129 -8.91 -14.10 23.86
C GLY A 129 -8.12 -13.63 25.08
N LYS A 130 -6.98 -14.28 25.41
CA LYS A 130 -6.15 -13.94 26.58
C LYS A 130 -4.71 -13.62 26.21
N ASP A 131 -3.89 -14.64 25.95
CA ASP A 131 -2.48 -14.54 25.55
C ASP A 131 -2.27 -14.79 24.05
N LYS A 132 -3.29 -15.29 23.33
CA LYS A 132 -3.27 -15.39 21.87
C LYS A 132 -4.50 -14.70 21.29
N ILE A 133 -4.27 -13.57 20.63
CA ILE A 133 -5.31 -12.68 20.12
C ILE A 133 -5.24 -12.67 18.60
N SER A 134 -6.35 -12.96 17.92
CA SER A 134 -6.39 -12.82 16.47
C SER A 134 -6.42 -11.35 16.03
N PHE A 135 -5.99 -11.10 14.79
CA PHE A 135 -6.12 -9.78 14.17
C PHE A 135 -7.57 -9.30 14.03
N ASP A 136 -8.54 -10.22 13.90
CA ASP A 136 -9.96 -9.83 13.93
C ASP A 136 -10.38 -9.40 15.34
N LEU A 137 -9.93 -10.14 16.38
CA LEU A 137 -10.28 -9.82 17.76
C LEU A 137 -9.65 -8.49 18.19
N ILE A 138 -8.39 -8.20 17.83
CA ILE A 138 -7.76 -6.92 18.23
C ILE A 138 -8.48 -5.71 17.64
N ARG A 139 -8.97 -5.82 16.40
CA ARG A 139 -9.79 -4.78 15.76
C ARG A 139 -11.14 -4.61 16.45
N SER A 140 -11.82 -5.72 16.76
CA SER A 140 -13.07 -5.69 17.51
C SER A 140 -12.91 -5.07 18.90
N LEU A 141 -11.84 -5.40 19.63
CA LEU A 141 -11.57 -4.84 20.95
C LEU A 141 -11.26 -3.33 20.88
N ALA A 142 -10.53 -2.89 19.86
CA ALA A 142 -10.27 -1.46 19.65
C ALA A 142 -11.57 -0.70 19.40
N LEU A 143 -12.48 -1.23 18.56
CA LEU A 143 -13.80 -0.65 18.34
C LEU A 143 -14.63 -0.62 19.63
N ASP A 144 -14.69 -1.72 20.39
CA ASP A 144 -15.38 -1.79 21.69
C ASP A 144 -14.90 -0.65 22.62
N ILE A 145 -13.58 -0.44 22.75
CA ILE A 145 -13.01 0.64 23.57
C ILE A 145 -13.49 2.01 23.10
N LEU A 146 -13.40 2.29 21.80
CA LEU A 146 -13.77 3.59 21.23
C LEU A 146 -15.27 3.87 21.35
N THR A 147 -16.11 2.84 21.29
CA THR A 147 -17.56 2.96 21.49
C THR A 147 -17.93 3.17 22.96
N ILE A 148 -17.22 2.53 23.89
CA ILE A 148 -17.51 2.67 25.33
C ILE A 148 -17.08 4.06 25.86
N ARG A 149 -15.96 4.60 25.36
CA ARG A 149 -15.34 5.84 25.87
C ARG A 149 -15.08 6.86 24.77
N THR A 150 -15.99 7.82 24.62
CA THR A 150 -15.91 8.88 23.61
C THR A 150 -14.82 9.93 23.88
N ASP A 151 -14.37 10.08 25.12
CA ASP A 151 -13.24 10.94 25.46
C ASP A 151 -11.90 10.41 24.92
N ILE A 152 -11.77 9.08 24.78
CA ILE A 152 -10.62 8.46 24.12
C ILE A 152 -10.64 8.80 22.63
N VAL A 153 -11.82 8.77 22.00
CA VAL A 153 -12.02 9.26 20.62
C VAL A 153 -11.58 10.72 20.49
N ASP A 154 -11.97 11.58 21.44
CA ASP A 154 -11.59 12.99 21.42
C ASP A 154 -10.07 13.19 21.54
N LEU A 155 -9.37 12.38 22.34
CA LEU A 155 -7.90 12.41 22.42
C LEU A 155 -7.24 12.25 21.05
N PHE A 156 -7.71 11.32 20.23
CA PHE A 156 -7.17 11.08 18.89
C PHE A 156 -7.46 12.23 17.93
N SER A 157 -8.70 12.71 17.89
CA SER A 157 -9.07 13.84 17.02
C SER A 157 -8.43 15.17 17.41
N LEU A 158 -8.12 15.38 18.69
CA LEU A 158 -7.36 16.54 19.15
C LEU A 158 -5.86 16.42 18.82
N THR A 159 -5.33 15.19 18.81
CA THR A 159 -3.93 14.91 18.48
C THR A 159 -3.65 15.05 16.98
N TYR A 160 -4.52 14.49 16.15
CA TYR A 160 -4.32 14.43 14.70
C TYR A 160 -5.15 15.47 13.97
N SER A 161 -4.47 16.36 13.25
CA SER A 161 -5.16 17.33 12.36
C SER A 161 -5.48 16.73 10.99
N HIS A 162 -4.68 15.76 10.57
CA HIS A 162 -4.77 15.13 9.26
C HIS A 162 -4.58 13.63 9.41
N VAL A 163 -5.35 12.85 8.66
CA VAL A 163 -5.27 11.39 8.61
C VAL A 163 -5.13 10.96 7.17
N PHE A 164 -4.06 10.21 6.89
CA PHE A 164 -3.74 9.67 5.58
C PHE A 164 -4.03 8.18 5.59
N ILE A 165 -4.65 7.67 4.53
CA ILE A 165 -4.87 6.24 4.36
C ILE A 165 -4.29 5.84 3.00
N ASP A 166 -3.30 4.96 3.04
CA ASP A 166 -2.71 4.36 1.85
C ASP A 166 -3.44 3.06 1.49
N GLU A 167 -3.46 2.72 0.20
CA GLU A 167 -4.22 1.60 -0.37
C GLU A 167 -5.67 1.54 0.13
N PHE A 168 -6.38 2.68 0.05
CA PHE A 168 -7.72 2.83 0.62
C PHE A 168 -8.74 1.82 0.08
N GLN A 169 -8.56 1.30 -1.14
CA GLN A 169 -9.39 0.25 -1.72
C GLN A 169 -9.39 -1.06 -0.90
N ASP A 170 -8.34 -1.31 -0.10
CA ASP A 170 -8.21 -2.50 0.73
C ASP A 170 -8.92 -2.35 2.10
N THR A 171 -9.57 -1.22 2.36
CA THR A 171 -10.19 -0.92 3.65
C THR A 171 -11.42 -1.76 3.93
N ARG A 172 -11.37 -2.46 5.05
CA ARG A 172 -12.47 -3.28 5.57
C ARG A 172 -13.49 -2.44 6.33
N SER A 173 -14.70 -2.98 6.49
CA SER A 173 -15.79 -2.28 7.18
C SER A 173 -15.46 -1.91 8.63
N ASP A 174 -14.75 -2.76 9.37
CA ASP A 174 -14.34 -2.52 10.76
C ASP A 174 -13.27 -1.41 10.87
N GLN A 175 -12.29 -1.42 9.98
CA GLN A 175 -11.27 -0.36 9.88
C GLN A 175 -11.91 0.98 9.49
N TYR A 176 -12.82 0.97 8.53
CA TYR A 176 -13.54 2.16 8.10
C TYR A 176 -14.43 2.73 9.22
N GLU A 177 -15.12 1.87 9.98
CA GLU A 177 -15.91 2.31 11.14
C GLU A 177 -15.02 2.91 12.24
N MET A 178 -13.83 2.35 12.48
CA MET A 178 -12.86 2.94 13.40
C MET A 178 -12.45 4.36 12.95
N ILE A 179 -12.16 4.55 11.66
CA ILE A 179 -11.81 5.87 11.10
C ILE A 179 -12.95 6.86 11.30
N LYS A 180 -14.20 6.44 11.06
CA LYS A 180 -15.40 7.26 11.30
C LYS A 180 -15.52 7.67 12.76
N LEU A 181 -15.48 6.71 13.68
CA LEU A 181 -15.59 6.98 15.11
C LEU A 181 -14.54 8.00 15.56
N LEU A 182 -13.30 7.86 15.07
CA LEU A 182 -12.19 8.72 15.48
C LEU A 182 -12.24 10.12 14.89
N PHE A 183 -12.65 10.29 13.63
CA PHE A 183 -12.32 11.50 12.87
C PHE A 183 -13.50 12.17 12.15
N LYS A 184 -14.62 11.47 11.97
CA LYS A 184 -15.79 12.05 11.28
C LYS A 184 -16.35 13.21 12.08
N ASP A 185 -16.59 14.35 11.41
CA ASP A 185 -17.13 15.58 12.00
C ASP A 185 -16.28 16.17 13.16
N LYS A 186 -15.01 15.77 13.29
CA LYS A 186 -14.08 16.26 14.33
C LYS A 186 -13.11 17.36 13.86
N GLY A 187 -13.30 17.88 12.65
CA GLY A 187 -12.40 18.87 12.04
C GLY A 187 -11.03 18.31 11.63
N THR A 188 -10.89 16.99 11.56
CA THR A 188 -9.71 16.29 11.03
C THR A 188 -9.85 16.16 9.51
N GLN A 189 -8.81 16.47 8.74
CA GLN A 189 -8.84 16.32 7.29
C GLN A 189 -8.33 14.95 6.86
N LEU A 190 -9.11 14.25 6.04
CA LEU A 190 -8.78 12.93 5.52
C LEU A 190 -8.13 13.04 4.14
N LEU A 191 -7.04 12.33 3.91
CA LEU A 191 -6.48 12.08 2.58
C LEU A 191 -6.42 10.57 2.36
N ALA A 192 -7.41 10.04 1.66
CA ALA A 192 -7.49 8.63 1.31
C ALA A 192 -6.94 8.44 -0.11
N VAL A 193 -5.97 7.56 -0.30
CA VAL A 193 -5.35 7.30 -1.61
C VAL A 193 -5.46 5.82 -1.91
N GLY A 194 -5.94 5.47 -3.10
CA GLY A 194 -6.01 4.08 -3.52
C GLY A 194 -6.14 3.92 -5.03
N ASP A 195 -6.04 2.68 -5.49
CA ASP A 195 -6.12 2.30 -6.90
C ASP A 195 -7.41 1.52 -7.16
N ILE A 196 -8.28 2.08 -8.02
CA ILE A 196 -9.56 1.44 -8.41
C ILE A 196 -9.31 0.07 -9.02
N ASN A 197 -8.25 -0.06 -9.81
CA ASN A 197 -7.97 -1.24 -10.63
C ASN A 197 -7.26 -2.35 -9.85
N GLN A 198 -6.75 -2.05 -8.65
CA GLN A 198 -6.11 -3.03 -7.75
C GLN A 198 -7.03 -3.46 -6.59
N SER A 199 -8.34 -3.42 -6.78
CA SER A 199 -9.31 -4.04 -5.85
C SER A 199 -9.26 -5.58 -5.91
N ILE A 200 -8.07 -6.16 -6.02
CA ILE A 200 -7.85 -7.60 -6.00
C ILE A 200 -8.16 -8.19 -4.62
N MET A 201 -8.25 -7.39 -3.55
CA MET A 201 -8.48 -7.83 -2.16
C MET A 201 -9.96 -7.92 -1.75
N LEU A 202 -10.92 -7.85 -2.67
CA LEU A 202 -12.35 -8.02 -2.35
C LEU A 202 -12.66 -9.34 -1.64
N TRP A 203 -11.89 -10.41 -1.92
CA TRP A 203 -12.01 -11.70 -1.22
C TRP A 203 -11.51 -11.65 0.23
N ALA A 204 -10.67 -10.67 0.59
CA ALA A 204 -10.15 -10.46 1.94
C ALA A 204 -11.04 -9.54 2.80
N GLY A 205 -12.28 -9.27 2.37
CA GLY A 205 -13.28 -8.51 3.11
C GLY A 205 -13.19 -6.99 2.99
N ALA A 206 -12.47 -6.49 1.99
CA ALA A 206 -12.46 -5.06 1.65
C ALA A 206 -13.87 -4.56 1.29
N LYS A 207 -14.19 -3.35 1.73
CA LYS A 207 -15.50 -2.72 1.54
C LYS A 207 -15.60 -2.15 0.13
N LYS A 208 -16.44 -2.77 -0.70
CA LYS A 208 -16.65 -2.41 -2.12
C LYS A 208 -16.94 -0.92 -2.34
N THR A 209 -17.70 -0.31 -1.44
CA THR A 209 -18.21 1.06 -1.55
C THR A 209 -17.38 2.07 -0.75
N VAL A 210 -16.14 1.73 -0.37
CA VAL A 210 -15.37 2.54 0.59
C VAL A 210 -15.13 3.97 0.09
N PHE A 211 -14.90 4.15 -1.22
CA PHE A 211 -14.72 5.47 -1.81
C PHE A 211 -16.02 6.27 -1.82
N GLU A 212 -17.14 5.66 -2.25
CA GLU A 212 -18.45 6.32 -2.28
C GLU A 212 -18.94 6.68 -0.87
N ASP A 213 -18.68 5.81 0.11
CA ASP A 213 -19.06 6.04 1.49
C ASP A 213 -18.20 7.14 2.12
N CYS A 214 -16.90 7.17 1.79
CA CYS A 214 -15.99 8.24 2.20
C CYS A 214 -16.43 9.61 1.64
N GLU A 215 -16.82 9.66 0.36
CA GLU A 215 -17.36 10.88 -0.25
C GLU A 215 -18.62 11.38 0.48
N LYS A 216 -19.55 10.48 0.81
CA LYS A 216 -20.79 10.85 1.50
C LYS A 216 -20.60 11.20 2.97
N GLU A 217 -19.74 10.48 3.68
CA GLU A 217 -19.64 10.59 5.14
C GLU A 217 -18.56 11.56 5.60
N PHE A 218 -17.48 11.75 4.83
CA PHE A 218 -16.41 12.71 5.13
C PHE A 218 -16.45 13.94 4.22
N ASN A 219 -17.44 14.04 3.33
CA ASN A 219 -17.54 15.10 2.32
C ASN A 219 -16.25 15.26 1.51
N THR A 220 -15.61 14.13 1.17
CA THR A 220 -14.32 14.18 0.47
C THR A 220 -14.48 14.63 -0.97
N THR A 221 -13.60 15.52 -1.41
CA THR A 221 -13.49 15.84 -2.83
C THR A 221 -12.75 14.72 -3.55
N LYS A 222 -13.37 14.14 -4.57
CA LYS A 222 -12.74 13.13 -5.43
C LYS A 222 -11.71 13.79 -6.34
N LYS A 223 -10.48 13.26 -6.35
CA LYS A 223 -9.39 13.70 -7.24
C LYS A 223 -8.75 12.50 -7.93
N LEU A 224 -8.16 12.75 -9.09
CA LEU A 224 -7.47 11.74 -9.89
C LEU A 224 -5.96 12.02 -9.86
N LEU A 225 -5.17 10.95 -9.79
CA LEU A 225 -3.72 10.98 -9.95
C LEU A 225 -3.35 9.92 -10.98
N VAL A 226 -3.37 10.28 -12.26
CA VAL A 226 -3.26 9.32 -13.38
C VAL A 226 -1.90 9.31 -14.03
N HIS A 227 -1.11 10.38 -13.84
CA HIS A 227 0.22 10.46 -14.43
C HIS A 227 1.15 9.35 -13.89
N ASN A 228 1.62 8.45 -14.77
CA ASN A 228 2.42 7.30 -14.41
C ASN A 228 3.91 7.57 -14.66
N PHE A 229 4.73 7.45 -13.62
CA PHE A 229 6.17 7.70 -13.70
C PHE A 229 7.01 6.43 -13.87
N ARG A 230 6.37 5.25 -13.87
CA ARG A 230 7.05 3.94 -13.89
C ARG A 230 6.95 3.26 -15.25
N ALA A 231 5.82 3.43 -15.92
CA ALA A 231 5.51 2.76 -17.17
C ALA A 231 5.96 3.60 -18.37
N SER A 232 6.41 2.94 -19.43
CA SER A 232 6.64 3.59 -20.73
C SER A 232 5.32 4.15 -21.29
N GLU A 233 5.41 5.11 -22.22
CA GLU A 233 4.22 5.72 -22.86
C GLU A 233 3.24 4.64 -23.37
N GLU A 234 3.75 3.55 -23.91
CA GLU A 234 2.94 2.48 -24.52
C GLU A 234 2.15 1.68 -23.48
N ILE A 235 2.78 1.32 -22.35
CA ILE A 235 2.06 0.69 -21.24
C ILE A 235 1.03 1.66 -20.65
N GLN A 236 1.32 2.97 -20.62
CA GLN A 236 0.35 3.96 -20.17
C GLN A 236 -0.88 4.01 -21.07
N GLU A 237 -0.73 3.88 -22.40
CA GLU A 237 -1.87 3.81 -23.32
C GLU A 237 -2.73 2.57 -23.07
N VAL A 238 -2.12 1.40 -22.84
CA VAL A 238 -2.86 0.18 -22.46
C VAL A 238 -3.64 0.39 -21.15
N LEU A 239 -3.03 1.04 -20.16
CA LEU A 239 -3.69 1.37 -18.89
C LEU A 239 -4.85 2.36 -19.07
N ARG A 240 -4.74 3.33 -19.99
CA ARG A 240 -5.82 4.28 -20.32
C ARG A 240 -7.05 3.58 -20.88
N CYS A 241 -6.86 2.61 -21.79
CA CYS A 241 -7.95 1.76 -22.28
C CYS A 241 -8.70 1.10 -21.12
N PHE A 242 -7.96 0.56 -20.16
CA PHE A 242 -8.52 -0.09 -18.97
C PHE A 242 -9.28 0.89 -18.06
N ILE A 243 -8.73 2.08 -17.81
CA ILE A 243 -9.39 3.11 -17.00
C ILE A 243 -10.73 3.50 -17.62
N HIS A 244 -10.78 3.70 -18.93
CA HIS A 244 -12.01 4.06 -19.62
C HIS A 244 -13.08 2.97 -19.54
N PHE A 245 -12.66 1.71 -19.73
CA PHE A 245 -13.54 0.55 -19.55
C PHE A 245 -14.11 0.49 -18.13
N VAL A 246 -13.28 0.70 -17.11
CA VAL A 246 -13.70 0.68 -15.69
C VAL A 246 -14.62 1.86 -15.35
N GLN A 247 -14.39 3.03 -15.95
CA GLN A 247 -15.20 4.22 -15.74
C GLN A 247 -16.57 4.17 -16.44
N ASN A 248 -16.83 3.15 -17.28
CA ASN A 248 -17.99 3.09 -18.18
C ASN A 248 -18.18 4.38 -18.99
N ASP A 249 -17.08 5.06 -19.32
CA ASP A 249 -17.12 6.16 -20.25
C ASP A 249 -17.38 5.57 -21.65
N ALA A 250 -18.15 6.30 -22.46
CA ALA A 250 -18.53 5.87 -23.81
C ALA A 250 -17.67 6.54 -24.89
N ASN A 251 -16.87 7.54 -24.50
CA ASN A 251 -16.13 8.40 -25.43
C ASN A 251 -14.64 8.02 -25.54
N PHE A 252 -14.32 6.73 -25.68
CA PHE A 252 -12.93 6.30 -25.83
C PHE A 252 -12.46 6.57 -27.24
N THR A 253 -11.46 7.43 -27.39
CA THR A 253 -10.72 7.51 -28.65
C THR A 253 -9.35 6.87 -28.44
N PRO A 254 -9.10 5.67 -28.99
CA PRO A 254 -7.79 5.05 -28.88
C PRO A 254 -6.74 5.89 -29.62
N ILE A 255 -5.60 6.12 -28.98
CA ILE A 255 -4.44 6.70 -29.67
C ILE A 255 -3.82 5.61 -30.54
N ILE A 256 -3.91 5.77 -31.87
CA ILE A 256 -3.33 4.83 -32.83
C ILE A 256 -1.88 5.27 -33.10
N LYS A 257 -0.97 4.96 -32.18
CA LYS A 257 0.49 5.04 -32.40
C LYS A 257 1.02 3.61 -32.60
N SER A 258 1.97 3.41 -33.50
CA SER A 258 2.69 2.13 -33.60
C SER A 258 3.41 1.87 -32.28
N ILE A 259 3.20 0.70 -31.70
CA ILE A 259 3.79 0.28 -30.42
C ILE A 259 4.67 -0.94 -30.70
N ASP A 260 5.97 -0.82 -30.44
CA ASP A 260 6.95 -1.87 -30.75
C ASP A 260 7.33 -2.72 -29.51
N ASN A 261 6.99 -2.27 -28.31
CA ASN A 261 7.38 -2.87 -27.02
C ASN A 261 6.23 -3.51 -26.23
N CYS A 262 5.03 -3.60 -26.81
CA CYS A 262 3.89 -4.32 -26.23
C CYS A 262 3.22 -5.15 -27.31
N THR A 263 3.19 -6.48 -27.15
CA THR A 263 2.68 -7.41 -28.15
C THR A 263 1.75 -8.45 -27.52
N ILE A 264 0.78 -8.92 -28.31
CA ILE A 264 -0.11 -10.03 -27.94
C ILE A 264 0.27 -11.22 -28.80
N HIS A 265 0.49 -12.36 -28.16
CA HIS A 265 0.80 -13.62 -28.82
C HIS A 265 -0.23 -14.68 -28.46
N TYR A 266 -0.60 -15.50 -29.44
CA TYR A 266 -1.48 -16.64 -29.28
C TYR A 266 -0.68 -17.90 -29.59
N TYR A 267 -0.85 -18.92 -28.76
CA TYR A 267 -0.16 -20.19 -28.88
C TYR A 267 -1.18 -21.32 -28.88
N ASP A 268 -0.89 -22.37 -29.65
CA ASP A 268 -1.77 -23.54 -29.74
C ASP A 268 -1.72 -24.38 -28.45
N ASN A 269 -0.61 -24.31 -27.71
CA ASN A 269 -0.41 -25.03 -26.47
C ASN A 269 0.69 -24.41 -25.59
N GLU A 270 0.70 -24.81 -24.32
CA GLU A 270 1.65 -24.36 -23.29
C GLU A 270 3.12 -24.71 -23.57
N LEU A 271 3.42 -25.75 -24.37
CA LEU A 271 4.80 -26.07 -24.75
C LEU A 271 5.33 -25.03 -25.75
N SER A 272 4.52 -24.69 -26.76
CA SER A 272 4.87 -23.67 -27.74
C SER A 272 4.98 -22.27 -27.14
N GLU A 273 4.12 -21.95 -26.16
CA GLU A 273 4.23 -20.72 -25.37
C GLU A 273 5.53 -20.68 -24.57
N ALA A 274 5.85 -21.76 -23.84
CA ALA A 274 7.07 -21.84 -23.03
C ALA A 274 8.34 -21.72 -23.89
N ASP A 275 8.38 -22.38 -25.04
CA ASP A 275 9.52 -22.30 -25.97
C ASP A 275 9.73 -20.88 -26.51
N ASP A 276 8.67 -20.23 -27.01
CA ASP A 276 8.77 -18.88 -27.57
C ASP A 276 9.10 -17.83 -26.49
N ILE A 277 8.50 -17.92 -25.30
CA ILE A 277 8.82 -17.03 -24.18
C ILE A 277 10.28 -17.22 -23.75
N ALA A 278 10.76 -18.46 -23.63
CA ALA A 278 12.16 -18.73 -23.27
C ALA A 278 13.14 -18.18 -24.33
N ASP A 279 12.81 -18.30 -25.62
CA ASP A 279 13.60 -17.73 -26.71
C ASP A 279 13.62 -16.19 -26.68
N LYS A 280 12.48 -15.56 -26.40
CA LYS A 280 12.41 -14.10 -26.23
C LYS A 280 13.25 -13.62 -25.06
N ILE A 281 13.16 -14.28 -23.91
CA ILE A 281 13.97 -13.97 -22.72
C ILE A 281 15.46 -14.12 -23.05
N ALA A 282 15.85 -15.19 -23.74
CA ALA A 282 17.24 -15.38 -24.17
C ALA A 282 17.74 -14.25 -25.10
N ARG A 283 16.88 -13.78 -26.04
CA ARG A 283 17.21 -12.63 -26.91
C ARG A 283 17.35 -11.34 -26.13
N PHE A 284 16.48 -11.08 -25.14
CA PHE A 284 16.59 -9.91 -24.27
C PHE A 284 17.89 -9.91 -23.47
N ILE A 285 18.25 -11.05 -22.89
CA ILE A 285 19.53 -11.20 -22.16
C ILE A 285 20.72 -10.96 -23.10
N THR A 286 20.68 -11.53 -24.32
CA THR A 286 21.72 -11.34 -25.33
C THR A 286 21.84 -9.86 -25.76
N SER A 287 20.73 -9.11 -25.73
CA SER A 287 20.71 -7.67 -26.00
C SER A 287 21.24 -6.79 -24.85
N GLY A 288 21.55 -7.39 -23.70
CA GLY A 288 22.16 -6.70 -22.54
C GLY A 288 21.22 -6.48 -21.35
N ILE A 289 19.98 -6.95 -21.39
CA ILE A 289 19.05 -6.87 -20.24
C ILE A 289 19.48 -7.88 -19.18
N GLU A 290 19.60 -7.46 -17.93
CA GLU A 290 19.96 -8.38 -16.86
C GLU A 290 18.79 -9.32 -16.52
N GLU A 291 19.07 -10.59 -16.20
CA GLU A 291 18.03 -11.57 -15.84
C GLU A 291 17.09 -11.07 -14.72
N LYS A 292 17.61 -10.30 -13.76
CA LYS A 292 16.86 -9.75 -12.63
C LYS A 292 15.84 -8.66 -13.01
N GLU A 293 15.95 -8.11 -14.22
CA GLU A 293 15.06 -7.08 -14.74
C GLU A 293 13.87 -7.68 -15.51
N ILE A 294 13.88 -8.99 -15.73
CA ILE A 294 12.82 -9.72 -16.45
C ILE A 294 11.90 -10.38 -15.42
N CYS A 295 10.59 -10.12 -15.55
CA CYS A 295 9.56 -10.68 -14.68
C CYS A 295 8.47 -11.34 -15.52
N VAL A 296 8.10 -12.58 -15.17
CA VAL A 296 6.97 -13.31 -15.75
C VAL A 296 5.84 -13.34 -14.73
N LEU A 297 4.71 -12.76 -15.09
CA LEU A 297 3.51 -12.73 -14.24
C LEU A 297 2.48 -13.73 -14.77
N VAL A 298 1.95 -14.56 -13.88
CA VAL A 298 0.86 -15.49 -14.18
C VAL A 298 -0.32 -15.26 -13.24
N LYS A 299 -1.51 -15.68 -13.65
CA LYS A 299 -2.75 -15.38 -12.93
C LYS A 299 -2.83 -16.03 -11.54
N GLN A 300 -2.41 -17.28 -11.41
CA GLN A 300 -2.45 -18.07 -10.18
C GLN A 300 -1.51 -19.27 -10.28
N GLN A 301 -1.24 -19.95 -9.16
CA GLN A 301 -0.47 -21.21 -9.11
C GLN A 301 0.82 -21.13 -9.94
N SER A 302 1.71 -20.20 -9.59
CA SER A 302 2.92 -19.91 -10.38
C SER A 302 3.78 -21.13 -10.66
N GLU A 303 3.89 -22.02 -9.68
CA GLU A 303 4.58 -23.29 -9.79
C GLU A 303 4.08 -24.15 -10.96
N GLN A 304 2.76 -24.28 -11.10
CA GLN A 304 2.13 -25.11 -12.14
C GLN A 304 2.17 -24.45 -13.51
N TYR A 305 1.81 -23.16 -13.58
CA TYR A 305 1.76 -22.44 -14.86
C TYR A 305 3.14 -22.20 -15.47
N THR A 306 4.19 -22.12 -14.65
CA THR A 306 5.53 -21.81 -15.13
C THR A 306 6.45 -23.01 -15.23
N GLU A 307 6.05 -24.21 -14.78
CA GLU A 307 6.87 -25.44 -14.79
C GLU A 307 7.60 -25.63 -16.13
N LYS A 308 6.85 -25.67 -17.22
CA LYS A 308 7.38 -25.87 -18.58
C LYS A 308 8.31 -24.74 -19.02
N LEU A 309 7.97 -23.49 -18.70
CA LEU A 309 8.82 -22.34 -19.00
C LEU A 309 10.13 -22.40 -18.22
N ARG A 310 10.08 -22.75 -16.93
CA ARG A 310 11.27 -22.87 -16.07
C ARG A 310 12.19 -23.99 -16.55
N ASP A 311 11.66 -25.12 -16.99
CA ASP A 311 12.45 -26.20 -17.58
C ASP A 311 13.20 -25.72 -18.83
N LYS A 312 12.52 -24.95 -19.71
CA LYS A 312 13.13 -24.39 -20.91
C LYS A 312 14.17 -23.33 -20.59
N LEU A 313 13.91 -22.43 -19.63
CA LEU A 313 14.89 -21.45 -19.16
C LEU A 313 16.12 -22.12 -18.57
N THR A 314 15.93 -23.15 -17.74
CA THR A 314 17.00 -23.94 -17.12
C THR A 314 17.83 -24.66 -18.18
N THR A 315 17.18 -25.26 -19.19
CA THR A 315 17.86 -25.91 -20.32
C THR A 315 18.72 -24.91 -21.12
N LYS A 316 18.30 -23.64 -21.20
CA LYS A 316 19.05 -22.55 -21.83
C LYS A 316 20.11 -21.92 -20.91
N GLY A 317 20.26 -22.41 -19.68
CA GLY A 317 21.21 -21.88 -18.70
C GLY A 317 20.81 -20.52 -18.11
N ILE A 318 19.54 -20.12 -18.26
CA ILE A 318 19.01 -18.85 -17.74
C ILE A 318 18.54 -19.07 -16.31
N ARG A 319 19.05 -18.26 -15.38
CA ARG A 319 18.63 -18.33 -13.99
C ARG A 319 17.19 -17.82 -13.87
N ASN A 320 16.35 -18.60 -13.20
CA ASN A 320 14.95 -18.26 -12.95
C ASN A 320 14.59 -18.58 -11.49
N LEU A 321 13.64 -17.84 -10.94
CA LEU A 321 13.22 -17.93 -9.55
C LEU A 321 11.70 -17.76 -9.46
N ASP A 322 11.03 -18.74 -8.87
CA ASP A 322 9.64 -18.59 -8.46
C ASP A 322 9.59 -17.93 -7.07
N LEU A 323 8.94 -16.77 -6.98
CA LEU A 323 8.84 -16.00 -5.74
C LEU A 323 7.95 -16.66 -4.69
N SER A 324 6.99 -17.49 -5.09
CA SER A 324 6.12 -18.24 -4.17
C SER A 324 6.91 -19.35 -3.48
N GLU A 325 7.70 -20.10 -4.24
CA GLU A 325 8.60 -21.14 -3.70
C GLU A 325 9.61 -20.53 -2.71
N LEU A 326 10.21 -19.39 -3.06
CA LEU A 326 11.11 -18.69 -2.14
C LEU A 326 10.38 -18.26 -0.85
N GLN A 327 9.19 -17.70 -0.96
CA GLN A 327 8.41 -17.29 0.21
C GLN A 327 8.07 -18.47 1.12
N ASP A 328 7.74 -19.62 0.55
CA ASP A 328 7.40 -20.81 1.33
C ASP A 328 8.63 -21.41 2.02
N VAL A 329 9.77 -21.49 1.32
CA VAL A 329 11.05 -21.90 1.93
C VAL A 329 11.43 -20.97 3.09
N LEU A 330 11.26 -19.65 2.92
CA LEU A 330 11.55 -18.67 3.97
C LEU A 330 10.60 -18.76 5.18
N LYS A 331 9.42 -19.36 5.05
CA LYS A 331 8.50 -19.58 6.19
C LYS A 331 8.93 -20.77 7.04
N GLU A 332 9.66 -21.74 6.48
CA GLU A 332 10.12 -22.92 7.22
C GLU A 332 11.18 -22.57 8.27
N PRO A 333 11.25 -23.29 9.41
CA PRO A 333 12.21 -23.02 10.47
C PRO A 333 13.67 -22.98 9.99
N LEU A 334 14.06 -23.88 9.08
CA LEU A 334 15.40 -23.88 8.50
C LEU A 334 15.63 -22.68 7.59
N GLY A 335 14.67 -22.33 6.73
CA GLY A 335 14.75 -21.14 5.89
C GLY A 335 14.91 -19.85 6.70
N GLN A 336 14.21 -19.73 7.83
CA GLN A 336 14.36 -18.61 8.76
C GLN A 336 15.76 -18.54 9.38
N ILE A 337 16.32 -19.68 9.78
CA ILE A 337 17.70 -19.77 10.32
C ILE A 337 18.72 -19.36 9.26
N PHE A 338 18.59 -19.86 8.02
CA PHE A 338 19.47 -19.49 6.92
C PHE A 338 19.37 -17.99 6.59
N ALA A 339 18.15 -17.44 6.51
CA ALA A 339 17.94 -16.02 6.27
C ALA A 339 18.57 -15.15 7.37
N ALA A 340 18.48 -15.58 8.65
CA ALA A 340 19.13 -14.90 9.76
C ALA A 340 20.66 -14.96 9.64
N LEU A 341 21.23 -16.12 9.29
CA LEU A 341 22.67 -16.29 9.06
C LEU A 341 23.16 -15.40 7.90
N PHE A 342 22.44 -15.36 6.78
CA PHE A 342 22.78 -14.48 5.66
C PHE A 342 22.74 -13.00 6.04
N LYS A 343 21.73 -12.56 6.82
CA LYS A 343 21.68 -11.19 7.33
C LYS A 343 22.88 -10.85 8.22
N VAL A 344 23.32 -11.79 9.07
CA VAL A 344 24.53 -11.59 9.90
C VAL A 344 25.80 -11.53 9.04
N TYR A 345 25.87 -12.32 7.97
CA TYR A 345 27.02 -12.36 7.09
C TYR A 345 27.13 -11.09 6.21
N THR A 346 26.00 -10.62 5.67
CA THR A 346 25.96 -9.42 4.81
C THR A 346 26.06 -8.13 5.61
N SER A 347 25.58 -8.09 6.85
CA SER A 347 25.76 -6.93 7.74
C SER A 347 27.21 -6.74 8.23
N ARG A 348 28.08 -7.75 8.09
CA ARG A 348 29.51 -7.64 8.39
C ARG A 348 30.37 -7.12 7.22
N GLY A 349 29.78 -6.87 6.05
CA GLY A 349 30.50 -6.44 4.83
C GLY A 349 30.63 -4.93 4.60
N PHE A 350 30.19 -4.07 5.54
CA PHE A 350 30.28 -2.61 5.44
C PHE A 350 31.08 -1.99 6.60
N VAL A 351 32.16 -2.65 7.00
CA VAL A 351 33.22 -2.05 7.82
C VAL A 351 34.54 -2.41 7.17
N GLU A 352 34.89 -1.70 6.10
CA GLU A 352 36.27 -1.50 5.63
C GLU A 352 36.35 -0.20 4.83
#